data_AF-A0A940UDB0-F1
#
_entry.id   AF-A0A940UDB0-F1
#
_cell.length_a   1.000
_cell.length_b   1.000
_cell.length_c   1.000
_cell.angle_alpha   90.00
_cell.angle_beta   90.00
_cell.angle_gamma   90.00
#
_symmetry.space_group_name_H-M   'P 1'
#
loop_
_entity.id
_entity.type
_entity.pdbx_description
1 polymer ?
#
loop_
_entity_poly.entity_id
_entity_poly.type
_entity_poly.pdbx_seq_one_letter_code
_entity_poly.pdbx_strand_id
1 'polypeptide(L)'
;MKIFGELKGSDNAKKAKAAGFDVFDAGPAAAKADIVVLLLPDELQGNIYRAEIAANLKKGQYLMFAHGFNIHYGQIVPPADVNVFMTAPKGPGHLVRHEFVKGGGVPALIA
;
A
#
# COMPACT_ATOMS: atom_id res chain seq x y z
N MET A 1 -5.61 -9.65 -10.21
CA MET A 1 -4.14 -9.87 -10.30
C MET A 1 -3.53 -9.48 -8.96
N LYS A 2 -2.55 -10.22 -8.42
CA LYS A 2 -1.93 -9.90 -7.12
C LYS A 2 -0.52 -9.32 -7.37
N ILE A 3 -0.40 -8.00 -7.28
CA ILE A 3 0.82 -7.26 -7.62
C ILE A 3 1.47 -6.62 -6.39
N PHE A 4 2.80 -6.54 -6.38
CA PHE A 4 3.59 -5.80 -5.39
C PHE A 4 4.43 -4.73 -6.08
N GLY A 5 4.43 -3.53 -5.50
CA GLY A 5 5.37 -2.45 -5.84
C GLY A 5 6.58 -2.53 -4.93
N GLU A 6 7.73 -2.98 -5.45
CA GLU A 6 8.96 -3.15 -4.68
C GLU A 6 10.17 -2.73 -5.48
N LEU A 7 11.18 -2.17 -4.79
CA LEU A 7 12.45 -1.81 -5.40
C LEU A 7 13.10 -3.03 -6.08
N LYS A 8 13.42 -2.91 -7.36
CA LYS A 8 14.03 -3.99 -8.14
C LYS A 8 15.27 -4.56 -7.45
N GLY A 9 15.24 -5.87 -7.20
CA GLY A 9 16.36 -6.60 -6.60
C GLY A 9 16.42 -6.57 -5.06
N SER A 10 15.52 -5.83 -4.40
CA SER A 10 15.42 -5.81 -2.94
C SER A 10 15.05 -7.18 -2.37
N ASP A 11 15.34 -7.41 -1.09
CA ASP A 11 14.95 -8.65 -0.43
C ASP A 11 13.44 -8.81 -0.32
N ASN A 12 12.69 -7.70 -0.23
CA ASN A 12 11.23 -7.74 -0.27
C ASN A 12 10.71 -8.13 -1.66
N ALA A 13 11.31 -7.62 -2.74
CA ALA A 13 10.99 -8.06 -4.10
C ALA A 13 11.25 -9.57 -4.29
N LYS A 14 12.34 -10.10 -3.73
CA LYS A 14 12.63 -11.54 -3.77
C LYS A 14 11.59 -12.35 -2.99
N LYS A 15 11.22 -11.90 -1.78
CA LYS A 15 10.17 -12.53 -0.96
C LYS A 15 8.82 -12.54 -1.66
N ALA A 16 8.41 -11.42 -2.27
CA ALA A 16 7.17 -11.31 -3.01
C ALA A 16 7.14 -12.29 -4.21
N LYS A 17 8.22 -12.35 -4.99
CA LYS A 17 8.34 -13.33 -6.10
C LYS A 17 8.29 -14.77 -5.60
N ALA A 18 9.00 -15.09 -4.53
CA ALA A 18 8.99 -16.43 -3.92
C ALA A 18 7.60 -16.83 -3.40
N ALA A 19 6.77 -15.86 -3.01
CA ALA A 19 5.38 -16.06 -2.62
C ALA A 19 4.38 -16.08 -3.79
N GLY A 20 4.87 -16.03 -5.05
CA GLY A 20 4.04 -16.15 -6.25
C GLY A 20 3.35 -14.86 -6.69
N PHE A 21 3.86 -13.70 -6.28
CA PHE A 21 3.34 -12.40 -6.69
C PHE A 21 4.13 -11.81 -7.86
N ASP A 22 3.42 -11.07 -8.73
CA ASP A 22 4.07 -10.24 -9.73
C ASP A 22 4.65 -8.99 -9.07
N VAL A 23 5.89 -8.64 -9.43
CA VAL A 23 6.60 -7.51 -8.82
C VAL A 23 6.94 -6.48 -9.89
N PHE A 24 6.58 -5.23 -9.60
CA PHE A 24 6.83 -4.05 -10.43
C PHE A 24 7.46 -2.95 -9.57
N ASP A 25 8.00 -1.91 -10.21
CA ASP A 25 8.28 -0.64 -9.52
C ASP A 25 6.95 0.05 -9.13
N ALA A 26 7.00 1.03 -8.23
CA ALA A 26 5.78 1.56 -7.60
C ALA A 26 4.83 2.23 -8.61
N GLY A 27 5.38 3.01 -9.56
CA GLY A 27 4.57 3.66 -10.60
C GLY A 27 3.81 2.69 -11.50
N PRO A 28 4.48 1.71 -12.15
CA PRO A 28 3.80 0.69 -12.94
C PRO A 28 2.82 -0.17 -12.14
N ALA A 29 3.11 -0.46 -10.86
CA ALA A 29 2.16 -1.14 -9.98
C ALA A 29 0.90 -0.29 -9.76
N ALA A 30 1.06 1.00 -9.43
CA ALA A 30 -0.04 1.93 -9.25
C ALA A 30 -0.89 2.07 -10.53
N ALA A 31 -0.26 2.17 -11.70
CA ALA A 31 -0.95 2.25 -12.98
C ALA A 31 -1.77 0.99 -13.32
N LYS A 32 -1.45 -0.17 -12.72
CA LYS A 32 -2.16 -1.45 -12.98
C LYS A 32 -3.26 -1.74 -11.97
N ALA A 33 -3.26 -1.09 -10.81
CA ALA A 33 -4.16 -1.39 -9.72
C ALA A 33 -5.50 -0.66 -9.85
N ASP A 34 -6.57 -1.24 -9.30
CA ASP A 34 -7.80 -0.50 -8.98
C ASP A 34 -7.77 0.08 -7.56
N ILE A 35 -7.02 -0.58 -6.67
CA ILE A 35 -6.75 -0.16 -5.28
C ILE A 35 -5.23 -0.17 -5.06
N VAL A 36 -4.65 0.99 -4.79
CA VAL A 36 -3.23 1.16 -4.42
C VAL A 36 -3.13 1.20 -2.91
N VAL A 37 -2.36 0.28 -2.33
CA VAL A 37 -2.21 0.14 -0.88
C VAL A 37 -0.80 0.56 -0.48
N LEU A 38 -0.66 1.68 0.25
CA LEU A 38 0.63 2.19 0.71
C LEU A 38 0.96 1.65 2.09
N LEU A 39 1.94 0.74 2.15
CA LEU A 39 2.45 0.10 3.36
C LEU A 39 3.96 0.35 3.57
N LEU A 40 4.47 1.43 3.00
CA LEU A 40 5.85 1.91 3.18
C LEU A 40 5.98 2.61 4.54
N PRO A 41 7.19 2.79 5.08
CA PRO A 41 7.41 3.68 6.23
C PRO A 41 6.85 5.08 5.98
N ASP A 42 6.19 5.68 6.97
CA ASP A 42 5.45 6.92 6.82
C ASP A 42 6.33 8.08 6.32
N GLU A 43 7.58 8.14 6.78
CA GLU A 43 8.59 9.12 6.39
C GLU A 43 9.03 9.00 4.91
N LEU A 44 8.82 7.84 4.28
CA LEU A 44 9.18 7.59 2.89
C LEU A 44 7.99 7.76 1.94
N GLN A 45 6.77 7.50 2.42
CA GLN A 45 5.55 7.49 1.59
C GLN A 45 5.39 8.78 0.78
N GLY A 46 5.53 9.96 1.39
CA GLY A 46 5.33 11.24 0.69
C GLY A 46 6.27 11.45 -0.51
N ASN A 47 7.55 11.12 -0.35
CA ASN A 47 8.54 11.26 -1.42
C ASN A 47 8.29 10.27 -2.56
N ILE A 48 8.04 9.00 -2.21
CA ILE A 48 7.75 7.95 -3.19
C ILE A 48 6.43 8.24 -3.92
N TYR A 49 5.42 8.74 -3.20
CA TYR A 49 4.15 9.12 -3.78
C TYR A 49 4.33 10.16 -4.88
N ARG A 50 5.05 11.25 -4.59
CA ARG A 50 5.30 12.33 -5.56
C ARG A 50 6.16 11.85 -6.74
N ALA A 51 7.19 11.05 -6.46
CA ALA A 51 8.15 10.63 -7.48
C ALA A 51 7.58 9.58 -8.44
N GLU A 52 6.79 8.63 -7.93
CA GLU A 52 6.43 7.43 -8.70
C GLU A 52 4.93 7.17 -8.80
N ILE A 53 4.13 7.50 -7.78
CA ILE A 53 2.73 7.05 -7.72
C ILE A 53 1.77 8.10 -8.31
N ALA A 54 1.94 9.38 -7.96
CA ALA A 54 0.97 10.43 -8.22
C ALA A 54 0.60 10.56 -9.71
N ALA A 55 1.60 10.51 -10.60
CA ALA A 55 1.40 10.63 -12.05
C ALA A 55 0.76 9.38 -12.69
N ASN A 56 0.71 8.26 -11.97
CA ASN A 56 0.19 6.98 -12.44
C ASN A 56 -1.23 6.68 -11.92
N LEU A 57 -1.78 7.55 -11.06
CA LEU A 57 -3.13 7.39 -10.54
C LEU A 57 -4.19 7.67 -11.61
N LYS A 58 -5.27 6.90 -11.56
CA LYS A 58 -6.42 7.03 -12.45
C LYS A 58 -7.60 7.63 -11.71
N LYS A 59 -8.44 8.34 -12.47
CA LYS A 59 -9.76 8.77 -11.99
C LYS A 59 -10.56 7.58 -11.44
N GLY A 60 -11.13 7.76 -10.26
CA GLY A 60 -11.96 6.77 -9.56
C GLY A 60 -11.18 5.63 -8.88
N GLN A 61 -9.85 5.61 -9.01
CA GLN A 61 -9.00 4.64 -8.32
C GLN A 61 -9.04 4.88 -6.80
N TYR A 62 -8.76 3.83 -6.03
CA TYR A 62 -8.69 3.93 -4.58
C TYR A 62 -7.25 3.95 -4.08
N LEU A 63 -6.98 4.82 -3.12
CA LEU A 63 -5.74 4.92 -2.37
C LEU A 63 -5.99 4.52 -0.92
N MET A 64 -5.35 3.44 -0.48
CA MET A 64 -5.52 2.86 0.84
C MET A 64 -4.26 3.04 1.68
N PHE A 65 -4.44 3.41 2.95
CA PHE A 65 -3.37 3.50 3.94
C PHE A 65 -3.63 2.58 5.13
N ALA A 66 -2.57 2.13 5.80
CA ALA A 66 -2.66 1.46 7.10
C ALA A 66 -2.45 2.41 8.29
N HIS A 67 -2.00 3.65 8.04
CA HIS A 67 -1.91 4.71 9.01
C HIS A 67 -2.21 6.07 8.36
N GLY A 68 -2.87 6.96 9.10
CA GLY A 68 -3.36 8.24 8.58
C GLY A 68 -2.33 9.36 8.50
N PHE A 69 -1.07 9.15 8.94
CA PHE A 69 -0.07 10.21 9.09
C PHE A 69 0.07 11.10 7.84
N ASN A 70 0.29 10.48 6.67
CA ASN A 70 0.57 11.21 5.44
C ASN A 70 -0.63 12.02 4.92
N ILE A 71 -1.86 11.53 5.16
CA ILE A 71 -3.08 12.25 4.79
C ILE A 71 -3.38 13.35 5.81
N HIS A 72 -3.31 13.03 7.11
CA HIS A 72 -3.64 13.96 8.19
C HIS A 72 -2.73 15.18 8.23
N TYR A 73 -1.42 14.99 7.97
CA TYR A 73 -0.43 16.08 7.98
C TYR A 73 -0.09 16.61 6.59
N GLY A 74 -0.91 16.31 5.57
CA GLY A 74 -0.76 16.87 4.22
C GLY A 74 0.54 16.51 3.50
N GLN A 75 1.22 15.43 3.91
CA GLN A 75 2.42 14.94 3.23
C GLN A 75 2.08 14.28 1.89
N ILE A 76 0.86 13.75 1.77
CA ILE A 76 0.24 13.27 0.54
C ILE A 76 -1.10 13.97 0.39
N VAL A 77 -1.28 14.61 -0.76
CA VAL A 77 -2.55 15.22 -1.18
C VAL A 77 -3.00 14.52 -2.46
N PRO A 78 -3.95 13.57 -2.37
CA PRO A 78 -4.47 12.87 -3.54
C PRO A 78 -5.29 13.80 -4.44
N PRO A 79 -5.39 13.52 -5.75
CA PRO A 79 -6.33 14.20 -6.64
C PRO A 79 -7.76 14.06 -6.12
N ALA A 80 -8.59 15.08 -6.36
CA ALA A 80 -9.98 15.11 -5.89
C ALA A 80 -10.87 13.99 -6.46
N ASP A 81 -10.44 13.37 -7.57
CA ASP A 81 -11.13 12.28 -8.24
C ASP A 81 -10.56 10.89 -7.89
N VAL A 82 -9.66 10.82 -6.90
CA VAL A 82 -9.15 9.57 -6.31
C VAL A 82 -9.80 9.36 -4.95
N ASN A 83 -10.35 8.16 -4.73
CA ASN A 83 -10.95 7.77 -3.45
C ASN A 83 -9.85 7.45 -2.43
N VAL A 84 -10.03 7.85 -1.18
CA VAL A 84 -9.04 7.61 -0.11
C VAL A 84 -9.72 6.94 1.06
N PHE A 85 -9.13 5.86 1.57
CA PHE A 85 -9.62 5.19 2.78
C PHE A 85 -8.48 4.57 3.59
N MET A 86 -8.76 4.16 4.82
CA MET A 86 -7.81 3.54 5.71
C MET A 86 -8.37 2.24 6.29
N THR A 87 -7.53 1.21 6.38
CA THR A 87 -7.76 0.08 7.28
C THR A 87 -6.49 -0.18 8.11
N ALA A 88 -6.61 -0.07 9.42
CA ALA A 88 -5.46 -0.05 10.34
C ALA A 88 -5.54 -1.20 11.35
N PRO A 89 -4.93 -2.37 11.05
CA PRO A 89 -4.83 -3.50 11.98
C PRO A 89 -4.12 -3.12 13.28
N LYS A 90 -4.61 -3.62 14.41
CA LYS A 90 -4.06 -3.40 15.75
C LYS A 90 -3.15 -4.54 16.16
N GLY A 91 -2.06 -4.69 15.43
CA GLY A 91 -1.01 -5.66 15.71
C GLY A 91 0.10 -5.62 14.65
N PRO A 92 1.28 -6.18 14.94
CA PRO A 92 2.36 -6.27 13.97
C PRO A 92 1.98 -7.20 12.82
N GLY A 93 2.51 -6.94 11.61
CA GLY A 93 2.10 -7.65 10.39
C GLY A 93 2.22 -9.18 10.45
N HIS A 94 3.24 -9.70 11.14
CA HIS A 94 3.38 -11.15 11.32
C HIS A 94 2.23 -11.76 12.15
N LEU A 95 1.72 -11.03 13.15
CA LEU A 95 0.57 -11.48 13.95
C LEU A 95 -0.71 -11.45 13.13
N VAL A 96 -0.90 -10.43 12.27
CA VAL A 96 -2.03 -10.37 11.33
C VAL A 96 -2.09 -11.63 10.48
N ARG A 97 -0.96 -12.05 9.90
CA ARG A 97 -0.89 -13.27 9.10
C ARG A 97 -1.09 -14.53 9.94
N HIS A 98 -0.48 -14.60 11.12
CA HIS A 98 -0.56 -15.75 12.02
C HIS A 98 -1.99 -16.04 12.51
N GLU A 99 -2.73 -15.01 12.93
CA GLU A 99 -4.11 -15.20 13.36
C GLU A 99 -5.03 -15.53 12.18
N PHE A 100 -4.80 -14.90 11.02
CA PHE A 100 -5.57 -15.22 9.80
C PHE A 100 -5.48 -16.70 9.41
N VAL A 101 -4.27 -17.30 9.43
CA VAL A 101 -4.11 -18.72 9.05
C VAL A 101 -4.74 -19.69 10.06
N LYS A 102 -4.99 -19.26 11.28
CA LYS A 102 -5.69 -20.03 12.31
C LYS A 102 -7.23 -19.89 12.25
N GLY A 103 -7.75 -19.08 11.32
CA GLY A 103 -9.18 -18.75 11.24
C GLY A 103 -9.62 -17.63 12.20
N GLY A 104 -8.67 -16.97 12.85
CA GLY A 104 -8.90 -15.79 13.69
C GLY A 104 -8.62 -14.48 12.94
N GLY A 105 -8.39 -13.41 13.70
CA GLY A 105 -8.04 -12.09 13.17
C GLY A 105 -7.57 -11.13 14.25
N VAL A 106 -7.02 -9.99 13.83
CA VAL A 106 -6.73 -8.87 14.73
C VAL A 106 -7.79 -7.78 14.57
N PRO A 107 -8.13 -7.02 15.63
CA PRO A 107 -8.99 -5.85 15.50
C PRO A 107 -8.40 -4.84 14.51
N ALA A 108 -9.25 -4.09 13.80
CA ALA A 108 -8.83 -3.05 12.88
C ALA A 108 -9.72 -1.81 12.98
N LEU A 109 -9.16 -0.64 12.69
CA LEU A 109 -9.93 0.59 12.46
C LEU A 109 -10.19 0.78 10.97
N ILE A 110 -11.27 1.48 10.65
CA ILE A 110 -11.62 1.94 9.30
C ILE A 110 -11.91 3.44 9.33
N ALA A 111 -11.50 4.14 8.27
CA ALA A 111 -11.82 5.56 8.04
C ALA A 111 -11.91 5.85 6.54
#